data_AF-A0AAD7YV58-F1
#
_entry.id   AF-A0AAD7YV58-F1
#
_cell.length_a   1.000
_cell.length_b   1.000
_cell.length_c   1.000
_cell.angle_alpha   90.00
_cell.angle_beta   90.00
_cell.angle_gamma   90.00
#
_symmetry.space_group_name_H-M   'P 1'
#
loop_
_entity.id
_entity.type
_entity.pdbx_description
1 polymer ?
#
loop_
_entity_poly.entity_id
_entity_poly.type
_entity_poly.pdbx_seq_one_letter_code
_entity_poly.pdbx_strand_id
1 'polypeptide(L)'
;MKTGLLYGVVACSKTRVRCVFCGVYIPKASKCIEQHTNGAKHKEHIELMNLNGIYFNNDVLHCKACNRNLPEDESVLKHIEGDDHANWIAAIDDLVDGEFITLDAFLSCEKDEVFCEVCNSSFYCSLQSIEEHVNHINHRTNITTRLKPLNGIFPVDNEDEVWCKVCDAYIDNTVQSVLGHIDDDEQHMEWFTEIEDLIENQEVSIESYLANEHENYAYCNKCQMEVTCNARSIESHVHSEAHLNQFGL
;
A
#
# COMPACT_ATOMS: atom_id res chain seq x y z
N MET A 1 8.78 32.72 29.36
CA MET A 1 9.51 31.46 29.12
C MET A 1 8.48 30.34 28.98
N LYS A 2 8.15 29.94 27.74
CA LYS A 2 7.42 28.70 27.39
C LYS A 2 7.34 28.48 25.86
N THR A 3 8.35 28.97 25.12
CA THR A 3 8.46 28.80 23.65
C THR A 3 9.24 27.55 23.24
N GLY A 4 9.83 26.80 24.19
CA GLY A 4 10.71 25.65 23.90
C GLY A 4 9.99 24.39 23.42
N LEU A 5 8.71 24.21 23.78
CA LEU A 5 7.94 22.99 23.49
C LEU A 5 7.58 22.82 22.01
N LEU A 6 7.47 23.92 21.24
CA LEU A 6 6.98 23.87 19.85
C LEU A 6 8.07 23.65 18.79
N TYR A 7 9.36 23.69 19.16
CA TYR A 7 10.46 23.63 18.19
C TYR A 7 11.58 22.65 18.58
N GLY A 8 11.34 21.79 19.58
CA GLY A 8 12.32 20.80 20.03
C GLY A 8 13.62 21.39 20.57
N VAL A 9 13.57 22.60 21.14
CA VAL A 9 14.77 23.29 21.66
C VAL A 9 14.80 23.20 23.19
N VAL A 10 15.75 22.43 23.71
CA VAL A 10 15.94 22.20 25.15
C VAL A 10 17.18 22.91 25.66
N ALA A 11 17.12 23.39 26.90
CA ALA A 11 18.26 24.06 27.53
C ALA A 11 19.33 23.04 27.90
N CYS A 12 20.53 23.18 27.35
CA CYS A 12 21.66 22.28 27.65
C CYS A 12 22.67 22.93 28.62
N SER A 13 23.02 24.20 28.39
CA SER A 13 23.99 24.90 29.24
C SER A 13 23.68 26.39 29.36
N LYS A 14 24.52 27.12 30.10
CA LYS A 14 24.39 28.58 30.25
C LYS A 14 24.49 29.31 28.90
N THR A 15 25.25 28.78 27.94
CA THR A 15 25.58 29.44 26.68
C THR A 15 25.02 28.75 25.44
N ARG A 16 24.49 27.53 25.57
CA ARG A 16 23.96 26.73 24.45
C ARG A 16 22.62 26.09 24.77
N VAL A 17 21.85 25.88 23.71
CA VAL A 17 20.65 25.05 23.70
C VAL A 17 20.88 23.88 22.74
N ARG A 18 20.14 22.79 22.90
CA ARG A 18 20.16 21.64 21.98
C ARG A 18 18.85 21.62 21.21
N CYS A 19 18.90 21.41 19.90
CA CYS A 19 17.73 20.97 19.16
C CYS A 19 17.69 19.44 19.19
N VAL A 20 16.65 18.87 19.80
CA VAL A 20 16.52 17.42 19.92
C VAL A 20 16.21 16.75 18.58
N PHE A 21 15.48 17.44 17.69
CA PHE A 21 15.13 16.93 16.36
C PHE A 21 16.37 16.77 15.47
N CYS A 22 17.27 17.75 15.54
CA CYS A 22 18.47 17.79 14.72
C CYS A 22 19.72 17.22 15.40
N GLY A 23 19.71 17.00 16.71
CA GLY A 23 20.88 16.55 17.48
C GLY A 23 22.02 17.56 17.54
N VAL A 24 21.76 18.84 17.27
CA VAL A 24 22.80 19.90 17.20
C VAL A 24 22.72 20.88 18.37
N TYR A 25 23.86 21.46 18.71
CA TYR A 25 23.97 22.52 19.71
C TYR A 25 23.95 23.90 19.06
N ILE A 26 23.06 24.77 19.54
CA ILE A 26 22.85 26.12 19.03
C ILE A 26 23.27 27.12 20.12
N PRO A 27 23.99 28.20 19.78
CA PRO A 27 24.24 29.28 20.71
C PRO A 27 22.92 29.80 21.31
N LYS A 28 22.90 30.12 22.61
CA LYS A 28 21.73 30.66 23.32
C LYS A 28 21.51 32.15 22.98
N ALA A 29 21.41 32.44 21.68
CA ALA A 29 21.11 33.73 21.11
C ALA A 29 19.85 33.58 20.23
N SER A 30 18.85 34.44 20.45
CA SER A 30 17.52 34.29 19.82
C SER A 30 17.59 34.20 18.30
N LYS A 31 18.44 35.01 17.66
CA LYS A 31 18.64 34.97 16.20
C LYS A 31 19.16 33.61 15.70
N CYS A 32 20.07 32.97 16.45
CA CYS A 32 20.60 31.66 16.07
C CYS A 32 19.54 30.56 16.22
N ILE A 33 18.72 30.63 17.28
CA ILE A 33 17.62 29.69 17.49
C ILE A 33 16.59 29.85 16.37
N GLU A 34 16.16 31.08 16.07
CA GLU A 34 15.19 31.37 15.02
C GLU A 34 15.67 30.95 13.62
N GLN A 35 16.93 31.26 13.28
CA GLN A 35 17.51 30.84 12.02
C GLN A 35 17.56 29.31 11.88
N HIS A 36 17.83 28.59 12.98
CA HIS A 36 17.82 27.14 12.98
C HIS A 36 16.41 26.57 12.82
N THR A 37 15.46 27.00 13.66
CA THR A 37 14.09 26.45 13.67
C THR A 37 13.32 26.75 12.38
N ASN A 38 13.67 27.83 11.68
CA ASN A 38 13.10 28.16 10.37
C ASN A 38 13.87 27.56 9.19
N GLY A 39 15.01 26.91 9.44
CA GLY A 39 15.85 26.30 8.42
C GLY A 39 15.20 25.08 7.77
N ALA A 40 15.46 24.87 6.48
CA ALA A 40 14.88 23.76 5.70
C ALA A 40 15.13 22.39 6.35
N LYS A 41 16.37 22.10 6.77
CA LYS A 41 16.73 20.84 7.44
C LYS A 41 15.96 20.58 8.73
N HIS A 42 15.64 21.63 9.49
CA HIS A 42 14.86 21.46 10.72
C HIS A 42 13.42 21.06 10.40
N LYS A 43 12.81 21.67 9.37
CA LYS A 43 11.47 21.33 8.91
C LYS A 43 11.42 19.90 8.35
N GLU A 44 12.40 19.53 7.54
CA GLU A 44 12.57 18.16 7.02
C GLU A 44 12.64 17.14 8.16
N HIS A 45 13.39 17.41 9.23
CA HIS A 45 13.44 16.50 10.37
C HIS A 45 12.08 16.39 11.10
N ILE A 46 11.27 17.44 11.14
CA ILE A 46 9.91 17.38 11.70
C ILE A 46 8.99 16.54 10.80
N GLU A 47 9.12 16.67 9.49
CA GLU A 47 8.38 15.84 8.53
C GLU A 47 8.76 14.36 8.70
N LEU A 48 10.06 14.06 8.78
CA LEU A 48 10.55 12.71 9.04
C LEU A 48 10.02 12.14 10.36
N MET A 49 9.89 12.96 11.41
CA MET A 49 9.27 12.52 12.66
C MET A 49 7.85 12.02 12.46
N ASN A 50 7.00 12.81 11.79
CA ASN A 50 5.61 12.47 11.56
C ASN A 50 5.44 11.26 10.63
N LEU A 51 6.35 11.08 9.68
CA LEU A 51 6.32 9.92 8.77
C LEU A 51 6.81 8.63 9.43
N ASN A 52 7.46 8.71 10.60
CA ASN A 52 8.14 7.56 11.22
C ASN A 52 7.61 7.24 12.63
N GLY A 53 6.44 7.74 13.03
CA GLY A 53 5.94 7.43 14.37
C GLY A 53 6.71 8.10 15.50
N ILE A 54 7.47 9.16 15.23
CA ILE A 54 8.30 9.82 16.24
C ILE A 54 7.60 11.08 16.71
N TYR A 55 7.39 11.21 18.02
CA TYR A 55 6.82 12.40 18.62
C TYR A 55 7.65 12.89 19.79
N PHE A 56 7.50 14.17 20.11
CA PHE A 56 8.22 14.82 21.20
C PHE A 56 7.28 15.02 22.39
N ASN A 57 7.62 14.40 23.52
CA ASN A 57 6.85 14.49 24.75
C ASN A 57 7.77 14.65 25.97
N ASN A 58 7.47 15.60 26.85
CA ASN A 58 8.22 15.86 28.08
C ASN A 58 9.74 15.98 27.89
N ASP A 59 10.16 16.78 26.90
CA ASP A 59 11.57 17.00 26.56
C ASP A 59 12.33 15.76 26.04
N VAL A 60 11.61 14.67 25.70
CA VAL A 60 12.17 13.42 25.19
C VAL A 60 11.50 13.06 23.86
N LEU A 61 12.28 12.53 22.91
CA LEU A 61 11.74 11.95 21.68
C LEU A 61 11.29 10.52 21.97
N HIS A 62 10.11 10.15 21.50
CA HIS A 62 9.59 8.80 21.59
C HIS A 62 9.28 8.29 20.18
N CYS A 63 9.77 7.11 19.85
CA CYS A 63 9.40 6.41 18.63
C CYS A 63 8.34 5.36 18.96
N LYS A 64 7.14 5.56 18.41
CA LYS A 64 5.98 4.69 18.57
C LYS A 64 6.17 3.33 17.88
N ALA A 65 6.75 3.34 16.69
CA ALA A 65 7.11 2.14 15.93
C ALA A 65 8.06 1.23 16.74
N CYS A 66 9.14 1.80 17.28
CA CYS A 66 10.08 1.08 18.15
C CYS A 66 9.61 0.95 19.61
N ASN A 67 8.47 1.54 19.97
CA ASN A 67 7.93 1.63 21.33
C ASN A 67 8.98 2.02 22.39
N ARG A 68 9.82 3.03 22.10
CA ARG A 68 10.91 3.44 23.01
C ARG A 68 11.19 4.94 22.99
N ASN A 69 11.68 5.42 24.13
CA ASN A 69 12.26 6.76 24.23
C ASN A 69 13.66 6.77 23.59
N LEU A 70 13.91 7.77 22.75
CA LEU A 70 15.21 7.98 22.13
C LEU A 70 16.18 8.65 23.13
N PRO A 71 17.41 8.15 23.27
CA PRO A 71 18.48 8.78 24.03
C PRO A 71 18.75 10.24 23.65
N GLU A 72 19.26 11.02 24.60
CA GLU A 72 19.60 12.43 24.37
C GLU A 72 20.71 12.66 23.33
N ASP A 73 21.50 11.66 22.95
CA ASP A 73 22.51 11.79 21.90
C ASP A 73 22.00 11.32 20.53
N GLU A 74 20.78 10.78 20.47
CA GLU A 74 20.13 10.33 19.26
C GLU A 74 19.30 11.48 18.66
N SER A 75 19.43 11.67 17.34
CA SER A 75 18.60 12.57 16.55
C SER A 75 17.56 11.76 15.78
N VAL A 76 16.56 12.44 15.23
CA VAL A 76 15.52 11.81 14.39
C VAL A 76 16.15 11.01 13.25
N LEU A 77 17.05 11.64 12.49
CA LEU A 77 17.70 11.01 11.35
C LEU A 77 18.53 9.79 11.76
N LYS A 78 19.34 9.93 12.82
CA LYS A 78 20.18 8.83 13.33
C LYS A 78 19.33 7.65 13.80
N HIS A 79 18.15 7.91 14.35
CA HIS A 79 17.22 6.87 14.78
C HIS A 79 16.60 6.12 13.60
N ILE A 80 16.09 6.86 12.60
CA ILE A 80 15.45 6.29 11.42
C ILE A 80 16.43 5.43 10.61
N GLU A 81 17.69 5.89 10.50
CA GLU A 81 18.77 5.15 9.85
C GLU A 81 19.33 3.99 10.69
N GLY A 82 18.87 3.83 11.93
CA GLY A 82 19.30 2.77 12.83
C GLY A 82 18.64 1.43 12.52
N ASP A 83 19.40 0.34 12.65
CA ASP A 83 18.97 -1.02 12.31
C ASP A 83 17.61 -1.40 12.93
N ASP A 84 17.35 -1.05 14.19
CA ASP A 84 16.09 -1.40 14.86
C ASP A 84 14.86 -0.79 14.17
N HIS A 85 14.95 0.49 13.79
CA HIS A 85 13.85 1.21 13.15
C HIS A 85 13.69 0.75 11.71
N ALA A 86 14.81 0.66 10.98
CA ALA A 86 14.82 0.17 9.60
C ALA A 86 14.25 -1.25 9.49
N ASN A 87 14.60 -2.16 10.40
CA ASN A 87 14.06 -3.52 10.42
C ASN A 87 12.56 -3.55 10.74
N TRP A 88 12.08 -2.67 11.63
CA TRP A 88 10.66 -2.58 11.92
C TRP A 88 9.87 -2.08 10.71
N ILE A 89 10.37 -1.04 10.03
CA ILE A 89 9.75 -0.50 8.81
C ILE A 89 9.70 -1.57 7.73
N ALA A 90 10.82 -2.25 7.46
CA ALA A 90 10.86 -3.33 6.48
C ALA A 90 9.86 -4.45 6.82
N ALA A 91 9.81 -4.89 8.07
CA ALA A 91 8.89 -5.95 8.47
C ALA A 91 7.41 -5.53 8.40
N ILE A 92 7.10 -4.27 8.67
CA ILE A 92 5.75 -3.74 8.54
C ILE A 92 5.37 -3.57 7.07
N ASP A 93 6.26 -2.99 6.27
CA ASP A 93 6.05 -2.79 4.82
C ASP A 93 5.81 -4.14 4.15
N ASP A 94 6.63 -5.16 4.42
CA ASP A 94 6.46 -6.53 3.92
C ASP A 94 5.09 -7.14 4.33
N LEU A 95 4.57 -6.79 5.51
CA LEU A 95 3.30 -7.29 6.02
C LEU A 95 2.08 -6.51 5.51
N VAL A 96 2.23 -5.27 5.04
CA VAL A 96 1.10 -4.45 4.59
C VAL A 96 1.09 -4.22 3.07
N ASP A 97 2.16 -4.57 2.38
CA ASP A 97 2.27 -4.41 0.93
C ASP A 97 1.19 -5.20 0.20
N GLY A 98 0.39 -4.52 -0.62
CA GLY A 98 -0.78 -5.10 -1.28
C GLY A 98 -1.97 -5.45 -0.36
N GLU A 99 -1.87 -5.28 0.96
CA GLU A 99 -2.88 -5.72 1.94
C GLU A 99 -3.97 -4.68 2.22
N PHE A 100 -3.90 -3.50 1.58
CA PHE A 100 -4.84 -2.38 1.75
C PHE A 100 -4.96 -1.91 3.21
N ILE A 101 -3.84 -1.92 3.93
CA ILE A 101 -3.73 -1.43 5.32
C ILE A 101 -3.04 -0.06 5.30
N THR A 102 -3.68 0.92 5.93
CA THR A 102 -3.14 2.29 6.05
C THR A 102 -2.49 2.53 7.41
N LEU A 103 -1.24 2.99 7.39
CA LEU A 103 -0.43 3.27 8.58
C LEU A 103 -0.40 4.74 8.98
N ASP A 104 -0.91 5.65 8.13
CA ASP A 104 -0.77 7.10 8.28
C ASP A 104 -1.20 7.62 9.67
N ALA A 105 -2.36 7.19 10.16
CA ALA A 105 -2.87 7.60 11.47
C ALA A 105 -2.01 7.08 12.64
N PHE A 106 -1.36 5.93 12.45
CA PHE A 106 -0.45 5.37 13.42
C PHE A 106 0.90 6.12 13.42
N LEU A 107 1.50 6.31 12.24
CA LEU A 107 2.80 6.97 12.07
C LEU A 107 2.73 8.47 12.42
N SER A 108 1.63 9.15 12.12
CA SER A 108 1.37 10.53 12.57
C SER A 108 1.11 10.66 14.08
N CYS A 109 1.10 9.54 14.82
CA CYS A 109 0.83 9.46 16.24
C CYS A 109 -0.57 9.94 16.65
N GLU A 110 -1.52 9.97 15.72
CA GLU A 110 -2.93 10.33 15.98
C GLU A 110 -3.70 9.20 16.67
N LYS A 111 -3.41 7.94 16.30
CA LYS A 111 -4.10 6.74 16.80
C LYS A 111 -3.12 5.61 17.05
N ASP A 112 -3.47 4.69 17.96
CA ASP A 112 -2.72 3.44 18.21
C ASP A 112 -3.12 2.30 17.26
N GLU A 113 -4.05 2.57 16.36
CA GLU A 113 -4.67 1.61 15.46
C GLU A 113 -4.30 1.90 14.00
N VAL A 114 -4.27 0.85 13.19
CA VAL A 114 -4.22 0.88 11.72
C VAL A 114 -5.59 0.56 11.15
N PHE A 115 -5.85 0.96 9.90
CA PHE A 115 -7.13 0.71 9.24
C PHE A 115 -6.94 -0.17 8.01
N CYS A 116 -7.68 -1.27 7.96
CA CYS A 116 -7.76 -2.13 6.79
C CYS A 116 -8.98 -1.76 5.95
N GLU A 117 -8.76 -1.36 4.70
CA GLU A 117 -9.82 -0.88 3.81
C GLU A 117 -10.72 -2.02 3.32
N VAL A 118 -10.14 -3.18 3.01
CA VAL A 118 -10.89 -4.35 2.51
C VAL A 118 -11.76 -4.99 3.59
N CYS A 119 -11.31 -4.95 4.85
CA CYS A 119 -12.09 -5.39 6.00
C CYS A 119 -12.97 -4.28 6.60
N ASN A 120 -12.74 -3.02 6.22
CA ASN A 120 -13.39 -1.84 6.79
C ASN A 120 -13.35 -1.83 8.33
N SER A 121 -12.17 -2.10 8.89
CA SER A 121 -11.98 -2.26 10.35
C SER A 121 -10.66 -1.67 10.82
N SER A 122 -10.65 -1.15 12.05
CA SER A 122 -9.43 -0.71 12.74
C SER A 122 -9.00 -1.71 13.81
N PHE A 123 -7.69 -1.87 13.97
CA PHE A 123 -7.08 -2.74 14.98
C PHE A 123 -5.73 -2.20 15.44
N TYR A 124 -5.26 -2.66 16.60
CA TYR A 124 -4.02 -2.17 17.21
C TYR A 124 -2.80 -2.47 16.34
N CYS A 125 -1.91 -1.48 16.20
CA CYS A 125 -0.70 -1.64 15.40
C CYS A 125 0.39 -2.40 16.17
N SER A 126 0.58 -3.67 15.83
CA SER A 126 1.76 -4.44 16.18
C SER A 126 2.07 -5.43 15.07
N LEU A 127 3.33 -5.86 14.93
CA LEU A 127 3.72 -6.87 13.94
C LEU A 127 2.83 -8.12 14.05
N GLN A 128 2.63 -8.63 15.27
CA GLN A 128 1.78 -9.79 15.53
C GLN A 128 0.33 -9.53 15.13
N SER A 129 -0.24 -8.38 15.48
CA SER A 129 -1.65 -8.07 15.17
C SER A 129 -1.89 -7.92 13.68
N ILE A 130 -0.93 -7.35 12.94
CA ILE A 130 -0.99 -7.25 11.48
C ILE A 130 -0.85 -8.63 10.86
N GLU A 131 0.15 -9.42 11.27
CA GLU A 131 0.36 -10.78 10.78
C GLU A 131 -0.86 -11.68 11.02
N GLU A 132 -1.48 -11.62 12.21
CA GLU A 132 -2.71 -12.34 12.51
C GLU A 132 -3.89 -11.86 11.64
N HIS A 133 -3.99 -10.56 11.37
CA HIS A 133 -5.04 -9.98 10.54
C HIS A 133 -4.92 -10.41 9.08
N VAL A 134 -3.75 -10.24 8.46
CA VAL A 134 -3.54 -10.51 7.03
C VAL A 134 -3.65 -12.01 6.71
N ASN A 135 -3.31 -12.86 7.67
CA ASN A 135 -3.46 -14.31 7.54
C ASN A 135 -4.86 -14.82 7.88
N HIS A 136 -5.77 -13.96 8.36
CA HIS A 136 -7.12 -14.37 8.69
C HIS A 136 -7.95 -14.61 7.42
N ILE A 137 -8.73 -15.70 7.39
CA ILE A 137 -9.52 -16.11 6.21
C ILE A 137 -10.45 -15.03 5.67
N ASN A 138 -11.10 -14.27 6.57
CA ASN A 138 -11.95 -13.14 6.18
C ASN A 138 -11.21 -12.07 5.38
N HIS A 139 -9.98 -11.74 5.78
CA HIS A 139 -9.16 -10.72 5.11
C HIS A 139 -8.77 -11.19 3.71
N ARG A 140 -8.20 -12.39 3.62
CA ARG A 140 -7.86 -13.05 2.34
C ARG A 140 -9.06 -13.12 1.38
N THR A 141 -10.23 -13.51 1.91
CA THR A 141 -11.48 -13.57 1.13
C THR A 141 -11.91 -12.18 0.62
N ASN A 142 -11.78 -11.14 1.44
CA ASN A 142 -12.11 -9.77 1.06
C ASN A 142 -11.17 -9.28 -0.05
N ILE A 143 -9.87 -9.59 0.03
CA ILE A 143 -8.91 -9.23 -1.01
C ILE A 143 -9.22 -9.95 -2.31
N THR A 144 -9.39 -11.27 -2.29
CA THR A 144 -9.75 -12.02 -3.49
C THR A 144 -11.04 -11.47 -4.11
N THR A 145 -12.04 -11.14 -3.28
CA THR A 145 -13.28 -10.51 -3.75
C THR A 145 -13.06 -9.13 -4.37
N ARG A 146 -12.12 -8.34 -3.83
CA ARG A 146 -11.75 -7.04 -4.38
C ARG A 146 -11.03 -7.16 -5.73
N LEU A 147 -10.21 -8.20 -5.89
CA LEU A 147 -9.41 -8.47 -7.09
C LEU A 147 -10.17 -9.25 -8.19
N LYS A 148 -11.26 -9.95 -7.85
CA LYS A 148 -12.13 -10.68 -8.79
C LYS A 148 -12.41 -9.94 -10.11
N PRO A 149 -12.95 -8.71 -10.11
CA PRO A 149 -13.33 -8.04 -11.37
C PRO A 149 -12.13 -7.66 -12.24
N LEU A 150 -10.91 -7.76 -11.73
CA LEU A 150 -9.69 -7.33 -12.42
C LEU A 150 -8.94 -8.50 -13.04
N ASN A 151 -8.90 -9.66 -12.39
CA ASN A 151 -7.92 -10.71 -12.72
C ASN A 151 -8.50 -12.12 -12.87
N GLY A 152 -9.81 -12.33 -12.71
CA GLY A 152 -10.41 -13.67 -12.89
C GLY A 152 -9.93 -14.71 -11.87
N ILE A 153 -9.66 -14.27 -10.64
CA ILE A 153 -9.19 -15.11 -9.54
C ILE A 153 -10.34 -15.41 -8.58
N PHE A 154 -10.53 -16.69 -8.26
CA PHE A 154 -11.67 -17.18 -7.50
C PHE A 154 -11.21 -18.04 -6.30
N PRO A 155 -11.85 -17.90 -5.13
CA PRO A 155 -11.58 -18.81 -4.01
C PRO A 155 -12.06 -20.23 -4.35
N VAL A 156 -11.37 -21.24 -3.81
CA VAL A 156 -11.78 -22.65 -3.91
C VAL A 156 -12.11 -23.22 -2.52
N ASP A 157 -12.74 -24.39 -2.48
CA ASP A 157 -13.31 -24.99 -1.26
C ASP A 157 -12.29 -25.26 -0.13
N ASN A 158 -11.00 -25.40 -0.46
CA ASN A 158 -9.96 -25.74 0.52
C ASN A 158 -9.46 -24.55 1.33
N GLU A 159 -9.90 -23.32 1.03
CA GLU A 159 -9.50 -22.05 1.68
C GLU A 159 -8.01 -21.67 1.57
N ASP A 160 -7.14 -22.64 1.28
CA ASP A 160 -5.69 -22.50 1.17
C ASP A 160 -5.24 -22.00 -0.21
N GLU A 161 -6.07 -22.19 -1.24
CA GLU A 161 -5.75 -21.83 -2.62
C GLU A 161 -6.83 -20.93 -3.24
N VAL A 162 -6.46 -20.28 -4.34
CA VAL A 162 -7.35 -19.62 -5.28
C VAL A 162 -7.09 -20.15 -6.68
N TRP A 163 -8.13 -20.19 -7.51
CA TRP A 163 -8.06 -20.62 -8.89
C TRP A 163 -8.08 -19.41 -9.81
N CYS A 164 -7.11 -19.35 -10.73
CA CYS A 164 -7.11 -18.39 -11.82
C CYS A 164 -7.79 -18.99 -13.04
N LYS A 165 -8.89 -18.38 -13.47
CA LYS A 165 -9.67 -18.80 -14.62
C LYS A 165 -8.97 -18.57 -15.96
N VAL A 166 -8.08 -17.58 -16.02
CA VAL A 166 -7.37 -17.19 -17.25
C VAL A 166 -6.38 -18.26 -17.68
N CYS A 167 -5.58 -18.78 -16.74
CA CYS A 167 -4.52 -19.75 -17.00
C CYS A 167 -4.81 -21.16 -16.45
N ASP A 168 -5.95 -21.35 -15.77
CA ASP A 168 -6.36 -22.60 -15.11
C ASP A 168 -5.36 -23.07 -14.04
N ALA A 169 -4.72 -22.12 -13.34
CA ALA A 169 -3.75 -22.38 -12.29
C ALA A 169 -4.35 -22.27 -10.88
N TYR A 170 -3.82 -23.05 -9.93
CA TYR A 170 -4.09 -22.93 -8.50
C TYR A 170 -2.92 -22.22 -7.83
N ILE A 171 -3.23 -21.23 -7.02
CA ILE A 171 -2.28 -20.28 -6.41
C ILE A 171 -2.52 -20.28 -4.92
N ASP A 172 -1.47 -20.23 -4.10
CA ASP A 172 -1.62 -20.08 -2.65
C ASP A 172 -2.45 -18.83 -2.32
N ASN A 173 -3.41 -18.95 -1.41
CA ASN A 173 -4.30 -17.88 -0.98
C ASN A 173 -3.60 -16.91 -0.02
N THR A 174 -2.51 -16.31 -0.49
CA THR A 174 -1.81 -15.19 0.13
C THR A 174 -1.76 -14.04 -0.87
N VAL A 175 -1.77 -12.80 -0.38
CA VAL A 175 -1.74 -11.62 -1.27
C VAL A 175 -0.48 -11.60 -2.11
N GLN A 176 0.68 -11.92 -1.52
CA GLN A 176 1.94 -11.97 -2.23
C GLN A 176 1.90 -12.97 -3.39
N SER A 177 1.40 -14.19 -3.16
CA SER A 177 1.27 -15.19 -4.24
C SER A 177 0.29 -14.76 -5.31
N VAL A 178 -0.83 -14.13 -4.93
CA VAL A 178 -1.85 -13.64 -5.86
C VAL A 178 -1.33 -12.48 -6.71
N LEU A 179 -0.71 -11.48 -6.11
CA LEU A 179 -0.14 -10.33 -6.83
C LEU A 179 1.04 -10.76 -7.70
N GLY A 180 1.93 -11.60 -7.19
CA GLY A 180 3.01 -12.17 -7.99
C GLY A 180 2.49 -12.97 -9.18
N HIS A 181 1.38 -13.70 -9.04
CA HIS A 181 0.74 -14.33 -10.20
C HIS A 181 0.19 -13.31 -11.20
N ILE A 182 -0.46 -12.24 -10.73
CA ILE A 182 -1.04 -11.23 -11.63
C ILE A 182 0.06 -10.48 -12.40
N ASP A 183 1.16 -10.11 -11.73
CA ASP A 183 2.16 -9.21 -12.29
C ASP A 183 3.31 -9.94 -13.00
N ASP A 184 3.68 -11.15 -12.55
CA ASP A 184 4.89 -11.85 -13.00
C ASP A 184 4.62 -13.17 -13.76
N ASP A 185 3.39 -13.70 -13.76
CA ASP A 185 3.09 -14.94 -14.49
C ASP A 185 2.98 -14.68 -15.99
N GLU A 186 3.94 -15.25 -16.75
CA GLU A 186 4.05 -15.04 -18.20
C GLU A 186 2.76 -15.43 -18.94
N GLN A 187 2.12 -16.55 -18.55
CA GLN A 187 0.91 -17.02 -19.20
C GLN A 187 -0.29 -16.09 -18.91
N HIS A 188 -0.44 -15.65 -17.66
CA HIS A 188 -1.47 -14.68 -17.26
C HIS A 188 -1.32 -13.37 -18.04
N MET A 189 -0.11 -12.82 -18.06
CA MET A 189 0.21 -11.53 -18.69
C MET A 189 0.08 -11.57 -20.22
N GLU A 190 0.53 -12.66 -20.86
CA GLU A 190 0.36 -12.84 -22.31
C GLU A 190 -1.12 -12.85 -22.70
N TRP A 191 -1.97 -13.54 -21.93
CA TRP A 191 -3.40 -13.58 -22.20
C TRP A 191 -4.04 -12.19 -22.11
N PHE A 192 -3.72 -11.42 -21.06
CA PHE A 192 -4.25 -10.06 -20.92
C PHE A 192 -3.78 -9.16 -22.06
N THR A 193 -2.50 -9.21 -22.40
CA THR A 193 -1.94 -8.44 -23.53
C THR A 193 -2.66 -8.76 -24.84
N GLU A 194 -2.85 -10.04 -25.16
CA GLU A 194 -3.50 -10.47 -26.40
C GLU A 194 -4.99 -10.06 -26.43
N ILE A 195 -5.72 -10.23 -25.32
CA ILE A 195 -7.14 -9.87 -25.25
C ILE A 195 -7.32 -8.35 -25.30
N GLU A 196 -6.52 -7.58 -24.57
CA GLU A 196 -6.58 -6.12 -24.54
C GLU A 196 -6.34 -5.53 -25.94
N ASP A 197 -5.32 -5.99 -26.66
CA ASP A 197 -5.04 -5.58 -28.04
C ASP A 197 -6.23 -5.86 -28.98
N LEU A 198 -6.90 -7.00 -28.81
CA LEU A 198 -8.04 -7.38 -29.65
C LEU A 198 -9.31 -6.58 -29.35
N ILE A 199 -9.55 -6.21 -28.09
CA ILE A 199 -10.76 -5.47 -27.69
C ILE A 199 -10.56 -3.96 -27.74
N GLU A 200 -9.32 -3.48 -27.88
CA GLU A 200 -8.99 -2.06 -27.95
C GLU A 200 -9.82 -1.39 -29.06
N ASN A 201 -10.62 -0.39 -28.67
CA ASN A 201 -11.52 0.34 -29.58
C ASN A 201 -12.62 -0.51 -30.26
N GLN A 202 -12.91 -1.73 -29.78
CA GLN A 202 -13.94 -2.62 -30.34
C GLN A 202 -15.24 -2.67 -29.54
N GLU A 203 -15.36 -1.91 -28.44
CA GLU A 203 -16.50 -1.91 -27.51
C GLU A 203 -16.85 -3.31 -26.94
N VAL A 204 -15.86 -4.19 -26.84
CA VAL A 204 -15.99 -5.52 -26.23
C VAL A 204 -15.58 -5.42 -24.75
N SER A 205 -16.41 -5.94 -23.85
CA SER A 205 -16.14 -6.00 -22.41
C SER A 205 -15.94 -7.44 -21.95
N ILE A 206 -14.90 -7.65 -21.15
CA ILE A 206 -14.59 -8.93 -20.49
C ILE A 206 -14.90 -8.91 -18.99
N GLU A 207 -15.46 -7.83 -18.46
CA GLU A 207 -15.68 -7.67 -17.01
C GLU A 207 -16.56 -8.78 -16.43
N SER A 208 -17.63 -9.16 -17.12
CA SER A 208 -18.51 -10.25 -16.67
C SER A 208 -17.80 -11.61 -16.69
N TYR A 209 -16.91 -11.82 -17.66
CA TYR A 209 -16.08 -13.01 -17.73
C TYR A 209 -15.10 -13.07 -16.54
N LEU A 210 -14.44 -11.97 -16.19
CA LEU A 210 -13.50 -11.92 -15.07
C LEU A 210 -14.20 -11.98 -13.71
N ALA A 211 -15.39 -11.41 -13.57
CA ALA A 211 -16.09 -11.34 -12.29
C ALA A 211 -16.89 -12.61 -11.91
N ASN A 212 -17.16 -13.50 -12.87
CA ASN A 212 -18.01 -14.68 -12.66
C ASN A 212 -17.32 -15.97 -13.13
N GLU A 213 -17.13 -16.91 -12.20
CA GLU A 213 -16.47 -18.20 -12.43
C GLU A 213 -17.13 -19.04 -13.54
N HIS A 214 -18.44 -18.89 -13.73
CA HIS A 214 -19.22 -19.67 -14.70
C HIS A 214 -19.44 -18.97 -16.04
N GLU A 215 -19.13 -17.67 -16.14
CA GLU A 215 -19.34 -16.89 -17.35
C GLU A 215 -18.26 -17.20 -18.39
N ASN A 216 -18.59 -17.67 -19.58
CA ASN A 216 -17.58 -18.01 -20.59
C ASN A 216 -17.51 -17.00 -21.73
N TYR A 217 -18.32 -15.93 -21.67
CA TYR A 217 -18.50 -14.99 -22.76
C TYR A 217 -18.05 -13.57 -22.37
N ALA A 218 -17.42 -12.91 -23.32
CA ALA A 218 -17.28 -11.47 -23.38
C ALA A 218 -18.53 -10.88 -24.05
N TYR A 219 -18.84 -9.62 -23.74
CA TYR A 219 -19.99 -8.94 -24.32
C TYR A 219 -19.54 -7.84 -25.27
N CYS A 220 -19.93 -7.95 -26.55
CA CYS A 220 -19.71 -6.87 -27.52
C CYS A 220 -20.86 -5.88 -27.47
N ASN A 221 -20.61 -4.64 -27.01
CA ASN A 221 -21.62 -3.60 -26.94
C ASN A 221 -21.97 -3.05 -28.33
N LYS A 222 -21.03 -3.06 -29.28
CA LYS A 222 -21.30 -2.69 -30.67
C LYS A 222 -22.30 -3.64 -31.33
N CYS A 223 -22.06 -4.94 -31.17
CA CYS A 223 -22.88 -6.01 -31.73
C CYS A 223 -24.09 -6.41 -30.91
N GLN A 224 -24.14 -6.01 -29.63
CA GLN A 224 -25.14 -6.43 -28.66
C GLN A 224 -25.23 -7.96 -28.56
N MET A 225 -24.08 -8.64 -28.55
CA MET A 225 -24.01 -10.11 -28.52
C MET A 225 -22.87 -10.63 -27.65
N GLU A 226 -23.05 -11.86 -27.18
CA GLU A 226 -22.05 -12.62 -26.45
C GLU A 226 -21.08 -13.30 -27.41
N VAL A 227 -19.79 -13.23 -27.08
CA VAL A 227 -18.68 -13.84 -27.82
C VAL A 227 -17.87 -14.66 -26.84
N THR A 228 -17.53 -15.91 -27.17
CA THR A 228 -16.72 -16.73 -26.26
C THR A 228 -15.40 -16.02 -25.94
N CYS A 229 -15.06 -15.92 -24.66
CA CYS A 229 -13.90 -15.14 -24.20
C CYS A 229 -12.60 -15.94 -24.38
N ASN A 230 -12.09 -15.96 -25.60
CA ASN A 230 -10.74 -16.40 -25.95
C ASN A 230 -10.26 -15.62 -27.17
N ALA A 231 -8.94 -15.47 -27.31
CA ALA A 231 -8.32 -14.65 -28.35
C ALA A 231 -8.85 -14.98 -29.75
N ARG A 232 -8.86 -16.27 -30.13
CA ARG A 232 -9.35 -16.73 -31.43
C ARG A 232 -10.80 -16.32 -31.73
N SER A 233 -11.69 -16.43 -30.75
CA SER A 233 -13.12 -16.15 -30.93
C SER A 233 -13.38 -14.65 -30.99
N ILE A 234 -12.70 -13.88 -30.14
CA ILE A 234 -12.76 -12.42 -30.15
C ILE A 234 -12.16 -11.89 -31.45
N GLU A 235 -10.98 -12.34 -31.86
CA GLU A 235 -10.34 -11.98 -33.13
C GLU A 235 -11.26 -12.26 -34.32
N SER A 236 -11.84 -13.45 -34.38
CA SER A 236 -12.79 -13.81 -35.45
C SER A 236 -14.04 -12.94 -35.45
N HIS A 237 -14.51 -12.49 -34.28
CA HIS A 237 -15.67 -11.63 -34.15
C HIS A 237 -15.35 -10.20 -34.61
N VAL A 238 -14.27 -9.59 -34.10
CA VAL A 238 -13.93 -8.19 -34.38
C VAL A 238 -13.52 -7.98 -35.84
N HIS A 239 -12.99 -9.00 -36.50
CA HIS A 239 -12.69 -8.99 -37.94
C HIS A 239 -13.86 -9.46 -38.83
N SER A 240 -15.00 -9.84 -38.25
CA SER A 240 -16.16 -10.25 -39.04
C SER A 240 -16.79 -9.06 -39.76
N GLU A 241 -17.33 -9.29 -40.96
CA GLU A 241 -18.07 -8.27 -41.70
C GLU A 241 -19.25 -7.72 -40.90
N ALA A 242 -19.89 -8.56 -40.06
CA ALA A 242 -21.00 -8.13 -39.21
C ALA A 242 -20.56 -7.07 -38.20
N HIS A 243 -19.41 -7.27 -37.54
CA HIS A 243 -18.85 -6.32 -36.57
C HIS A 243 -18.30 -5.07 -37.24
N LEU A 244 -17.61 -5.22 -38.38
CA LEU A 244 -17.03 -4.09 -39.12
C LEU A 244 -18.09 -3.20 -39.77
N ASN A 245 -19.17 -3.79 -40.29
CA ASN A 245 -20.21 -3.08 -41.04
C ASN A 245 -21.37 -2.57 -40.19
N GLN A 246 -21.39 -2.84 -38.87
CA GLN A 246 -22.54 -2.44 -38.03
C GLN A 246 -22.71 -0.92 -37.86
N PHE A 247 -21.77 -0.13 -38.35
CA PHE A 247 -21.97 1.26 -38.74
C PHE A 247 -21.15 1.58 -40.00
N GLY A 248 -21.39 0.85 -41.10
CA GLY A 248 -21.18 1.44 -42.42
C GLY A 248 -22.12 2.64 -42.56
N LEU A 249 -21.55 3.80 -42.88
CA LEU A 249 -22.22 5.05 -43.30
C LEU A 249 -23.70 4.93 -43.69
#